data_AF-A0A971X6M0-F1
#
_entry.id   AF-A0A971X6M0-F1
#
_cell.length_a   1.000
_cell.length_b   1.000
_cell.length_c   1.000
_cell.angle_alpha   90.00
_cell.angle_beta   90.00
_cell.angle_gamma   90.00
#
_symmetry.space_group_name_H-M   'P 1'
#
loop_
_entity.id
_entity.type
_entity.pdbx_description
1 polymer ?
#
loop_
_entity_poly.entity_id
_entity_poly.type
_entity_poly.pdbx_seq_one_letter_code
_entity_poly.pdbx_strand_id
1 'polypeptide(L)'
;MGLFDIFKKDKSVYYFKYHPEPLKTGAFTSGKSVVCYCCGKKTNVYYDGPFYSEEEVEYLCPKCISDGSASKKFDGVFQDPACCDNVDNKDFLDELCHRTPGYKGWQQEYWLAHCGDFCAYIGTVGWSELVKMGISEEVEQDYSEHGNMNIEIIKQCAINGHIQGYLFKCLKCGKYRLHVDVD
;
A
#
# COMPACT_ATOMS: atom_id res chain seq x y z
N MET A 1 -27.93 -13.20 30.78
CA MET A 1 -27.09 -12.19 30.13
C MET A 1 -25.92 -12.91 29.50
N GLY A 2 -26.06 -13.33 28.24
CA GLY A 2 -25.01 -14.05 27.52
C GLY A 2 -23.94 -13.07 27.05
N LEU A 3 -22.68 -13.49 27.05
CA LEU A 3 -21.54 -12.73 26.56
C LEU A 3 -21.78 -12.28 25.11
N PHE A 4 -22.27 -11.05 25.02
CA PHE A 4 -22.57 -10.27 23.82
C PHE A 4 -21.34 -10.15 22.91
N ASP A 5 -21.50 -10.55 21.65
CA ASP A 5 -21.23 -9.70 20.48
C ASP A 5 -19.87 -8.97 20.37
N ILE A 6 -18.72 -9.66 20.46
CA ILE A 6 -17.40 -9.00 20.23
C ILE A 6 -16.80 -9.24 18.83
N PHE A 7 -17.35 -10.12 18.00
CA PHE A 7 -16.76 -10.35 16.66
C PHE A 7 -17.81 -10.41 15.54
N LYS A 8 -18.59 -9.33 15.38
CA LYS A 8 -19.03 -8.97 14.04
C LYS A 8 -17.79 -8.49 13.28
N LYS A 9 -17.20 -9.39 12.50
CA LYS A 9 -16.16 -9.10 11.52
C LYS A 9 -16.81 -8.16 10.49
N ASP A 10 -16.76 -6.86 10.77
CA ASP A 10 -17.30 -5.82 9.92
C ASP A 10 -16.56 -5.92 8.59
N LYS A 11 -17.25 -6.34 7.53
CA LYS A 11 -16.70 -6.22 6.18
C LYS A 11 -16.37 -4.74 6.02
N SER A 12 -15.12 -4.40 5.72
CA SER A 12 -14.76 -3.02 5.44
C SER A 12 -15.73 -2.47 4.39
N VAL A 13 -16.37 -1.33 4.69
CA VAL A 13 -17.35 -0.68 3.77
C VAL A 13 -16.66 -0.10 2.53
N TYR A 14 -15.34 -0.26 2.44
CA TYR A 14 -14.44 0.25 1.42
C TYR A 14 -13.53 -0.89 0.94
N TYR A 15 -13.19 -0.84 -0.34
CA TYR A 15 -12.31 -1.77 -1.04
C TYR A 15 -11.25 -0.97 -1.77
N PHE A 16 -10.01 -1.44 -1.71
CA PHE A 16 -8.86 -0.84 -2.37
C PHE A 16 -8.17 -1.92 -3.20
N LYS A 17 -8.27 -1.80 -4.53
CA LYS A 17 -7.80 -2.84 -5.46
C LYS A 17 -6.32 -3.14 -5.27
N TYR A 18 -5.49 -2.10 -5.18
CA TYR A 18 -4.03 -2.25 -5.09
C TYR A 18 -3.50 -2.22 -3.65
N HIS A 19 -4.32 -1.95 -2.65
CA HIS A 19 -3.91 -2.00 -1.24
C HIS A 19 -5.00 -2.67 -0.39
N PRO A 20 -5.24 -3.98 -0.57
CA PRO A 20 -6.45 -4.64 -0.07
C PRO A 20 -6.56 -4.72 1.45
N GLU A 21 -5.44 -4.69 2.18
CA GLU A 21 -5.40 -4.85 3.64
C GLU A 21 -4.71 -3.66 4.35
N PRO A 22 -5.17 -2.41 4.16
CA PRO A 22 -4.43 -1.21 4.56
C PRO A 22 -4.33 -1.01 6.08
N LEU A 23 -5.20 -1.66 6.86
CA LEU A 23 -5.08 -1.71 8.32
C LEU A 23 -3.97 -2.68 8.76
N LYS A 24 -3.81 -3.81 8.06
CA LYS A 24 -2.81 -4.83 8.39
C LYS A 24 -1.40 -4.35 8.07
N THR A 25 -1.25 -3.59 6.99
CA THR A 25 0.01 -3.01 6.55
C THR A 25 0.39 -1.73 7.31
N GLY A 26 -0.50 -1.20 8.14
CA GLY A 26 -0.26 0.03 8.91
C GLY A 26 -0.43 1.33 8.10
N ALA A 27 -1.01 1.27 6.89
CA ALA A 27 -1.35 2.46 6.11
C ALA A 27 -2.52 3.24 6.74
N PHE A 28 -3.46 2.54 7.37
CA PHE A 28 -4.44 3.17 8.24
C PHE A 28 -4.09 3.00 9.71
N THR A 29 -4.23 4.11 10.44
CA THR A 29 -4.14 4.14 11.89
C THR A 29 -5.55 4.01 12.48
N SER A 30 -5.66 3.37 13.64
CA SER A 30 -6.89 3.27 14.42
C SER A 30 -6.67 3.54 15.90
N GLY A 31 -7.74 3.72 16.67
CA GLY A 31 -7.67 3.85 18.13
C GLY A 31 -7.80 5.29 18.67
N LYS A 32 -7.78 6.31 17.81
CA LYS A 32 -8.18 7.69 18.15
C LYS A 32 -9.30 8.17 17.23
N SER A 33 -10.22 8.97 17.77
CA SER A 33 -11.28 9.60 16.98
C SER A 33 -10.78 10.93 16.42
N VAL A 34 -10.71 11.05 15.09
CA VAL A 34 -10.28 12.26 14.38
C VAL A 34 -11.39 12.77 13.46
N VAL A 35 -11.27 14.01 13.00
CA VAL A 35 -12.17 14.58 11.99
C VAL A 35 -11.50 14.41 10.62
N CYS A 36 -12.20 13.80 9.67
CA CYS A 36 -11.72 13.72 8.30
C CYS A 36 -11.74 15.10 7.64
N TYR A 37 -10.59 15.53 7.10
CA TYR A 37 -10.43 16.83 6.45
C TYR A 37 -11.27 16.93 5.16
N CYS A 38 -11.55 15.81 4.49
CA CYS A 38 -12.40 15.80 3.30
C CYS A 38 -13.88 16.04 3.65
N CYS A 39 -14.50 15.15 4.43
CA CYS A 39 -15.95 15.16 4.65
C CYS A 39 -16.41 15.80 5.97
N GLY A 40 -15.50 16.20 6.86
CA GLY A 40 -15.82 16.79 8.17
C GLY A 40 -16.41 15.81 9.19
N LYS A 41 -16.54 14.52 8.85
CA LYS A 41 -17.09 13.50 9.76
C LYS A 41 -16.03 12.95 10.68
N LYS A 42 -16.43 12.58 11.90
CA LYS A 42 -15.57 11.84 12.83
C LYS A 42 -15.35 10.40 12.35
N THR A 43 -14.14 9.89 12.49
CA THR A 43 -13.77 8.50 12.20
C THR A 43 -12.75 7.99 13.21
N ASN A 44 -12.77 6.67 13.47
CA ASN A 44 -11.80 5.99 14.35
C ASN A 44 -10.75 5.19 13.56
N VAL A 45 -10.88 5.18 12.23
CA VAL A 45 -9.92 4.63 11.27
C VAL A 45 -9.62 5.73 10.26
N TYR A 46 -8.35 6.05 10.08
CA TYR A 46 -7.93 7.16 9.24
C TYR A 46 -6.56 6.90 8.61
N TYR A 47 -6.33 7.57 7.49
CA TYR A 47 -5.07 7.69 6.81
C TYR A 47 -4.32 8.91 7.31
N ASP A 48 -3.02 8.74 7.57
CA ASP A 48 -2.05 9.76 7.97
C ASP A 48 -0.71 9.54 7.24
N GLY A 49 -0.77 8.94 6.05
CA GLY A 49 0.38 8.67 5.20
C GLY A 49 0.55 9.67 4.05
N PRO A 50 1.39 9.35 3.06
CA PRO A 50 1.64 10.20 1.89
C PRO A 50 0.37 10.65 1.15
N PHE A 51 0.21 11.96 1.04
CA PHE A 51 -0.81 12.58 0.20
C PHE A 51 -0.25 13.89 -0.35
N TYR A 52 0.03 13.90 -1.65
CA TYR A 52 0.64 15.03 -2.33
C TYR A 52 -0.45 16.00 -2.77
N SER A 53 -0.60 17.10 -2.05
CA SER A 53 -1.53 18.21 -2.34
C SER A 53 -0.89 19.55 -1.96
N GLU A 54 -1.42 20.66 -2.48
CA GLU A 54 -0.98 22.00 -2.06
C GLU A 54 -1.34 22.29 -0.58
N GLU A 55 -2.49 21.79 -0.14
CA GLU A 55 -2.94 21.88 1.25
C GLU A 55 -2.30 20.78 2.11
N GLU A 56 -1.98 21.11 3.37
CA GLU A 56 -1.56 20.12 4.36
C GLU A 56 -2.80 19.37 4.89
N VAL A 57 -2.91 18.08 4.54
CA VAL A 57 -4.06 17.23 4.89
C VAL A 57 -3.61 16.11 5.82
N GLU A 58 -3.95 16.24 7.11
CA GLU A 58 -3.45 15.32 8.14
C GLU A 58 -4.25 14.01 8.24
N TYR A 59 -5.58 14.07 8.12
CA TYR A 59 -6.46 12.92 8.36
C TYR A 59 -7.53 12.73 7.29
N LEU A 60 -7.51 11.57 6.63
CA LEU A 60 -8.53 11.16 5.65
C LEU A 60 -9.22 9.87 6.07
N CYS A 61 -10.55 9.80 5.96
CA CYS A 61 -11.27 8.57 6.24
C CYS A 61 -11.21 7.63 5.03
N PRO A 62 -11.23 6.30 5.24
CA PRO A 62 -11.14 5.34 4.14
C PRO A 62 -12.20 5.51 3.05
N LYS A 63 -13.41 5.96 3.43
CA LYS A 63 -14.48 6.21 2.47
C LYS A 63 -14.11 7.30 1.46
N CYS A 64 -13.57 8.42 1.95
CA CYS A 64 -13.20 9.55 1.08
C CYS A 64 -12.02 9.24 0.15
N ILE A 65 -11.16 8.30 0.54
CA ILE A 65 -10.12 7.77 -0.34
C ILE A 65 -10.76 6.86 -1.38
N SER A 66 -11.52 5.86 -0.94
CA SER A 66 -12.11 4.82 -1.82
C SER A 66 -13.05 5.40 -2.89
N ASP A 67 -13.82 6.45 -2.57
CA ASP A 67 -14.72 7.11 -3.53
C ASP A 67 -14.07 8.27 -4.31
N GLY A 68 -12.78 8.57 -4.07
CA GLY A 68 -12.01 9.62 -4.74
C GLY A 68 -12.38 11.04 -4.32
N SER A 69 -13.28 11.23 -3.35
CA SER A 69 -13.69 12.57 -2.92
C SER A 69 -12.55 13.36 -2.28
N ALA A 70 -11.61 12.70 -1.58
CA ALA A 70 -10.43 13.35 -1.00
C ALA A 70 -9.53 13.94 -2.10
N SER A 71 -9.11 13.12 -3.07
CA SER A 71 -8.31 13.58 -4.20
C SER A 71 -8.99 14.69 -4.99
N LYS A 72 -10.30 14.54 -5.27
CA LYS A 72 -11.06 15.58 -5.97
C LYS A 72 -11.12 16.91 -5.21
N LYS A 73 -11.22 16.86 -3.88
CA LYS A 73 -11.36 18.07 -3.05
C LYS A 73 -10.05 18.85 -2.98
N PHE A 74 -8.93 18.13 -2.84
CA PHE A 74 -7.62 18.72 -2.56
C PHE A 74 -6.68 18.76 -3.78
N ASP A 75 -7.17 18.35 -4.95
CA ASP A 75 -6.38 18.15 -6.17
C ASP A 75 -5.09 17.35 -5.91
N GLY A 76 -5.23 16.28 -5.12
CA GLY A 76 -4.10 15.55 -4.55
C GLY A 76 -4.09 14.05 -4.87
N VAL A 77 -2.92 13.45 -4.80
CA VAL A 77 -2.67 12.04 -5.09
C VAL A 77 -2.03 11.32 -3.91
N PHE A 78 -2.36 10.04 -3.74
CA PHE A 78 -1.80 9.15 -2.70
C PHE A 78 -0.54 8.42 -3.16
N GLN A 79 -0.27 8.43 -4.46
CA GLN A 79 0.92 7.85 -5.08
C GLN A 79 1.38 8.79 -6.18
N ASP A 80 2.68 9.09 -6.21
CA ASP A 80 3.27 9.87 -7.30
C ASP A 80 3.20 9.05 -8.61
N PRO A 81 2.51 9.54 -9.66
CA PRO A 81 2.42 8.84 -10.94
C PRO A 81 3.79 8.72 -11.67
N ALA A 82 4.81 9.47 -11.27
CA ALA A 82 6.18 9.30 -11.77
C ALA A 82 6.93 8.15 -11.07
N CYS A 83 6.40 7.65 -9.95
CA CYS A 83 7.01 6.60 -9.13
C CYS A 83 6.17 5.32 -9.19
N CYS A 84 5.85 4.87 -10.40
CA CYS A 84 5.17 3.61 -10.62
C CYS A 84 5.57 3.00 -11.96
N ASP A 85 5.48 1.68 -12.07
CA ASP A 85 5.65 0.99 -13.34
C ASP A 85 4.57 1.39 -14.36
N ASN A 86 4.86 1.21 -15.64
CA ASN A 86 3.88 1.41 -16.70
C ASN A 86 2.78 0.35 -16.68
N VAL A 87 1.55 0.76 -17.03
CA VAL A 87 0.37 -0.10 -17.12
C VAL A 87 -0.39 0.13 -18.43
N ASP A 88 -1.20 -0.83 -18.83
CA ASP A 88 -1.87 -0.84 -20.14
C ASP A 88 -3.01 0.19 -20.25
N ASN A 89 -3.55 0.65 -19.10
CA ASN A 89 -4.68 1.56 -19.05
C ASN A 89 -4.46 2.68 -18.03
N LYS A 90 -4.74 3.93 -18.45
CA LYS A 90 -4.71 5.12 -17.59
C LYS A 90 -5.71 5.05 -16.44
N ASP A 91 -6.82 4.33 -16.58
CA ASP A 91 -7.78 4.12 -15.49
C ASP A 91 -7.16 3.36 -14.31
N PHE A 92 -6.14 2.52 -14.56
CA PHE A 92 -5.41 1.84 -13.49
C PHE A 92 -4.55 2.81 -12.70
N LEU A 93 -3.95 3.79 -13.39
CA LEU A 93 -3.20 4.87 -12.76
C LEU A 93 -4.12 5.80 -11.97
N ASP A 94 -5.28 6.15 -12.51
CA ASP A 94 -6.29 6.92 -11.77
C ASP A 94 -6.74 6.23 -10.48
N GLU A 95 -7.09 4.94 -10.55
CA GLU A 95 -7.47 4.14 -9.39
C GLU A 95 -6.35 4.09 -8.33
N LEU A 96 -5.10 3.97 -8.77
CA LEU A 96 -3.95 3.95 -7.88
C LEU A 96 -3.75 5.33 -7.21
N CYS A 97 -3.59 6.37 -8.01
CA CYS A 97 -3.22 7.71 -7.52
C CYS A 97 -4.35 8.38 -6.73
N HIS A 98 -5.62 8.20 -7.09
CA HIS A 98 -6.72 8.96 -6.50
C HIS A 98 -7.60 8.18 -5.53
N ARG A 99 -7.54 6.83 -5.58
CA ARG A 99 -8.48 5.97 -4.85
C ARG A 99 -7.84 4.86 -4.06
N THR A 100 -6.52 4.75 -4.04
CA THR A 100 -5.77 3.76 -3.25
C THR A 100 -4.91 4.47 -2.20
N PRO A 101 -4.98 4.12 -0.91
CA PRO A 101 -4.05 4.68 0.07
C PRO A 101 -2.63 4.21 -0.23
N GLY A 102 -1.66 5.14 -0.18
CA GLY A 102 -0.24 4.83 -0.27
C GLY A 102 0.23 3.89 0.85
N TYR A 103 1.43 3.34 0.71
CA TYR A 103 2.13 2.70 1.83
C TYR A 103 3.17 3.67 2.41
N LYS A 104 3.83 3.31 3.52
CA LYS A 104 4.87 4.15 4.14
C LYS A 104 6.24 3.59 3.74
N GLY A 105 6.89 4.25 2.77
CA GLY A 105 8.27 4.01 2.34
C GLY A 105 9.28 4.62 3.31
N TRP A 106 10.56 4.25 3.18
CA TRP A 106 11.66 5.06 3.75
C TRP A 106 12.07 6.15 2.79
N GLN A 107 12.06 5.83 1.50
CA GLN A 107 12.20 6.79 0.41
C GLN A 107 10.85 6.98 -0.28
N GLN A 108 10.87 7.68 -1.43
CA GLN A 108 9.68 7.84 -2.28
C GLN A 108 9.13 6.47 -2.66
N GLU A 109 7.86 6.22 -2.33
CA GLU A 109 7.19 4.95 -2.62
C GLU A 109 7.16 4.69 -4.13
N TYR A 110 7.45 3.44 -4.53
CA TYR A 110 7.41 2.99 -5.92
C TYR A 110 6.44 1.83 -6.10
N TRP A 111 5.45 1.98 -6.98
CA TRP A 111 4.40 0.97 -7.18
C TRP A 111 4.70 0.04 -8.36
N LEU A 112 4.78 -1.28 -8.09
CA LEU A 112 5.11 -2.28 -9.10
C LEU A 112 3.89 -2.73 -9.92
N ALA A 113 4.12 -3.05 -11.19
CA ALA A 113 3.12 -3.61 -12.10
C ALA A 113 3.54 -4.99 -12.64
N HIS A 114 2.55 -5.77 -13.05
CA HIS A 114 2.78 -7.05 -13.73
C HIS A 114 1.54 -7.46 -14.53
N CYS A 115 1.75 -8.12 -15.67
CA CYS A 115 0.68 -8.46 -16.61
C CYS A 115 -0.16 -7.25 -17.04
N GLY A 116 0.44 -6.06 -17.19
CA GLY A 116 -0.24 -4.87 -17.73
C GLY A 116 -1.14 -4.11 -16.75
N ASP A 117 -1.09 -4.43 -15.46
CA ASP A 117 -1.85 -3.76 -14.39
C ASP A 117 -0.99 -3.68 -13.12
N PHE A 118 -1.34 -2.80 -12.18
CA PHE A 118 -0.63 -2.68 -10.91
C PHE A 118 -0.82 -3.90 -10.03
N CYS A 119 0.24 -4.27 -9.32
CA CYS A 119 0.19 -5.29 -8.28
C CYS A 119 -0.46 -4.73 -7.00
N ALA A 120 -1.03 -5.64 -6.20
CA ALA A 120 -1.48 -5.29 -4.86
C ALA A 120 -0.32 -5.29 -3.88
N TYR A 121 -0.15 -4.19 -3.13
CA TYR A 121 0.77 -4.11 -2.01
C TYR A 121 0.26 -4.99 -0.85
N ILE A 122 1.11 -5.90 -0.38
CA ILE A 122 0.79 -6.90 0.64
C ILE A 122 1.40 -6.54 2.00
N GLY A 123 2.48 -5.75 2.01
CA GLY A 123 3.12 -5.26 3.23
C GLY A 123 4.63 -5.21 3.16
N THR A 124 5.18 -4.70 4.25
CA THR A 124 6.61 -4.60 4.53
C THR A 124 7.18 -5.95 4.95
N VAL A 125 8.29 -6.38 4.36
CA VAL A 125 8.89 -7.70 4.56
C VAL A 125 10.42 -7.63 4.66
N GLY A 126 11.01 -8.55 5.43
CA GLY A 126 12.41 -8.93 5.31
C GLY A 126 12.54 -10.23 4.52
N TRP A 127 13.77 -10.63 4.18
CA TRP A 127 14.01 -11.89 3.47
C TRP A 127 13.53 -13.10 4.27
N SER A 128 13.68 -13.06 5.60
CA SER A 128 13.24 -14.15 6.48
C SER A 128 11.73 -14.38 6.42
N GLU A 129 10.94 -13.33 6.20
CA GLU A 129 9.49 -13.40 6.03
C GLU A 129 9.13 -14.06 4.70
N LEU A 130 9.85 -13.73 3.62
CA LEU A 130 9.68 -14.38 2.33
C LEU A 130 9.95 -15.90 2.40
N VAL A 131 10.98 -16.29 3.15
CA VAL A 131 11.29 -17.72 3.42
C VAL A 131 10.16 -18.37 4.22
N LYS A 132 9.69 -17.74 5.32
CA LYS A 132 8.57 -18.26 6.13
C LYS A 132 7.28 -18.40 5.34
N MET A 133 7.07 -17.53 4.36
CA MET A 133 5.93 -17.57 3.45
C MET A 133 6.08 -18.62 2.34
N GLY A 134 7.29 -19.18 2.14
CA GLY A 134 7.58 -20.16 1.09
C GLY A 134 7.65 -19.56 -0.32
N ILE A 135 7.90 -18.25 -0.43
CA ILE A 135 7.93 -17.52 -1.71
C ILE A 135 9.32 -16.97 -2.07
N SER A 136 10.35 -17.24 -1.26
CA SER A 136 11.68 -16.65 -1.42
C SER A 136 12.31 -16.97 -2.78
N GLU A 137 12.19 -18.20 -3.27
CA GLU A 137 12.75 -18.60 -4.57
C GLU A 137 12.06 -17.88 -5.75
N GLU A 138 10.74 -17.74 -5.69
CA GLU A 138 9.96 -17.02 -6.70
C GLU A 138 10.34 -15.53 -6.72
N VAL A 139 10.42 -14.90 -5.54
CA VAL A 139 10.82 -13.50 -5.42
C VAL A 139 12.27 -13.30 -5.83
N GLU A 140 13.17 -14.24 -5.51
CA GLU A 140 14.57 -14.20 -5.93
C GLU A 140 14.70 -14.18 -7.45
N GLN A 141 13.95 -15.05 -8.13
CA GLN A 141 13.95 -15.11 -9.59
C GLN A 141 13.42 -13.81 -10.20
N ASP A 142 12.24 -13.34 -9.77
CA ASP A 142 11.64 -12.11 -10.30
C ASP A 142 12.54 -10.89 -10.05
N TYR A 143 13.09 -10.77 -8.84
CA TYR A 143 13.97 -9.67 -8.48
C TYR A 143 15.31 -9.71 -9.23
N SER A 144 15.86 -10.89 -9.51
CA SER A 144 17.08 -11.00 -10.31
C SER A 144 16.89 -10.54 -11.75
N GLU A 145 15.67 -10.65 -12.28
CA GLU A 145 15.31 -10.22 -13.64
C GLU A 145 14.93 -8.73 -13.72
N HIS A 146 14.34 -8.18 -12.65
CA HIS A 146 13.69 -6.86 -12.69
C HIS A 146 14.14 -5.86 -11.62
N GLY A 147 14.85 -6.33 -10.59
CA GLY A 147 15.32 -5.52 -9.48
C GLY A 147 16.47 -4.60 -9.88
N ASN A 148 16.71 -3.59 -9.04
CA ASN A 148 17.71 -2.55 -9.26
C ASN A 148 19.00 -2.77 -8.43
N MET A 149 19.09 -3.86 -7.67
CA MET A 149 20.22 -4.16 -6.77
C MET A 149 20.64 -5.62 -6.86
N ASN A 150 21.84 -5.93 -6.36
CA ASN A 150 22.32 -7.31 -6.26
C ASN A 150 21.46 -8.11 -5.27
N ILE A 151 20.90 -9.23 -5.72
CA ILE A 151 20.04 -10.10 -4.93
C ILE A 151 20.70 -10.63 -3.65
N GLU A 152 22.02 -10.84 -3.63
CA GLU A 152 22.75 -11.27 -2.44
C GLU A 152 22.81 -10.20 -1.34
N ILE A 153 22.67 -8.93 -1.71
CA ILE A 153 22.48 -7.82 -0.77
C ILE A 153 21.04 -7.84 -0.26
N ILE A 154 20.05 -8.05 -1.14
CA ILE A 154 18.63 -8.07 -0.78
C ILE A 154 18.27 -9.26 0.11
N LYS A 155 18.97 -10.39 0.00
CA LYS A 155 18.85 -11.52 0.94
C LYS A 155 19.20 -11.15 2.39
N GLN A 156 19.89 -10.03 2.61
CA GLN A 156 20.20 -9.48 3.93
C GLN A 156 19.10 -8.53 4.43
N CYS A 157 18.04 -8.29 3.64
CA CYS A 157 16.89 -7.46 4.01
C CYS A 157 16.24 -7.98 5.29
N ALA A 158 16.08 -7.07 6.25
CA ALA A 158 15.47 -7.33 7.54
C ALA A 158 14.53 -6.18 7.87
N ILE A 159 13.38 -6.49 8.47
CA ILE A 159 12.45 -5.47 8.95
C ILE A 159 13.18 -4.59 9.97
N ASN A 160 13.15 -3.27 9.77
CA ASN A 160 13.92 -2.28 10.56
C ASN A 160 15.46 -2.47 10.49
N GLY A 161 15.98 -3.10 9.43
CA GLY A 161 17.41 -3.19 9.15
C GLY A 161 17.94 -1.96 8.39
N HIS A 162 18.96 -2.17 7.54
CA HIS A 162 19.47 -1.17 6.59
C HIS A 162 18.82 -1.30 5.19
N ILE A 163 18.00 -2.33 5.00
CA ILE A 163 17.32 -2.63 3.74
C ILE A 163 15.90 -3.08 4.08
N GLN A 164 14.90 -2.45 3.48
CA GLN A 164 13.50 -2.75 3.69
C GLN A 164 12.82 -3.18 2.39
N GLY A 165 12.17 -4.35 2.42
CA GLY A 165 11.37 -4.86 1.30
C GLY A 165 9.91 -4.46 1.40
N TYR A 166 9.31 -4.18 0.25
CA TYR A 166 7.89 -3.91 0.03
C TYR A 166 7.34 -4.95 -0.95
N LEU A 167 6.50 -5.85 -0.44
CA LEU A 167 6.00 -6.99 -1.19
C LEU A 167 4.73 -6.65 -1.95
N PHE A 168 4.71 -6.99 -3.23
CA PHE A 168 3.58 -6.84 -4.13
C PHE A 168 3.14 -8.19 -4.69
N LYS A 169 1.86 -8.32 -5.03
CA LYS A 169 1.28 -9.50 -5.67
C LYS A 169 0.49 -9.12 -6.91
N CYS A 170 0.81 -9.74 -8.04
CA CYS A 170 0.09 -9.56 -9.28
C CYS A 170 -1.37 -10.02 -9.12
N LEU A 171 -2.31 -9.14 -9.47
CA LEU A 171 -3.74 -9.43 -9.38
C LEU A 171 -4.23 -10.43 -10.44
N LYS A 172 -3.48 -10.62 -11.53
CA LYS A 172 -3.84 -11.52 -12.64
C LYS A 172 -3.29 -12.93 -12.48
N CYS A 173 -1.97 -13.07 -12.28
CA CYS A 173 -1.32 -14.39 -12.20
C CYS A 173 -0.94 -14.81 -10.78
N GLY A 174 -1.03 -13.91 -9.79
CA GLY A 174 -0.68 -14.22 -8.41
C GLY A 174 0.82 -14.19 -8.08
N LYS A 175 1.69 -13.89 -9.06
CA LYS A 175 3.13 -13.79 -8.82
C LYS A 175 3.50 -12.69 -7.83
N TYR A 176 4.56 -12.91 -7.07
CA TYR A 176 5.11 -11.93 -6.14
C TYR A 176 6.23 -11.09 -6.78
N ARG A 177 6.26 -9.80 -6.45
CA ARG A 177 7.32 -8.86 -6.84
C ARG A 177 7.77 -8.05 -5.63
N LEU A 178 9.03 -7.64 -5.62
CA LEU A 178 9.64 -6.95 -4.48
C LEU A 178 10.26 -5.62 -4.92
N HIS A 179 9.87 -4.54 -4.23
CA HIS A 179 10.59 -3.28 -4.26
C HIS A 179 11.38 -3.14 -2.96
N VAL A 180 12.53 -2.46 -2.98
CA VAL A 180 13.40 -2.32 -1.82
C VAL A 180 13.87 -0.87 -1.66
N ASP A 181 13.90 -0.41 -0.42
CA ASP A 181 14.57 0.82 0.01
C ASP A 181 15.82 0.47 0.83
N VAL A 182 16.80 1.37 0.78
CA VAL A 182 18.01 1.35 1.61
C VAL A 182 18.18 2.67 2.34
N ASP A 183 18.85 2.68 3.49
CA ASP A 183 19.13 3.88 4.29
C ASP A 183 20.35 4.70 3.80
#